data_AF-A0A0X8HR76-F1
#
_entry.id   AF-A0A0X8HR76-F1
#
_cell.length_a   1.000
_cell.length_b   1.000
_cell.length_c   1.000
_cell.angle_alpha   90.00
_cell.angle_beta   90.00
_cell.angle_gamma   90.00
#
_symmetry.space_group_name_H-M   'P 1'
#
loop_
_entity.id
_entity.type
_entity.pdbx_description
1 polymer ?
#
loop_
_entity_poly.entity_id
_entity_poly.type
_entity_poly.pdbx_seq_one_letter_code
_entity_poly.pdbx_strand_id
1 'polypeptide(L)' 'MFQQITRLASRRAFSSTVKRQVHFKEGIYSNLPVKIHNRKIPYAFIHFSFFAVGFLFPFFSAYVQLRKAGVN' A
#
# COMPACT_ATOMS: atom_id res chain seq x y z
N MET A 1 31.91 8.35 -27.16
CA MET A 1 30.49 8.42 -26.74
C MET A 1 29.78 7.06 -26.75
N PHE A 2 29.83 6.28 -27.84
CA PHE A 2 29.15 4.99 -27.94
C PHE A 2 29.49 3.99 -26.81
N GLN A 3 30.78 3.89 -26.45
CA GLN A 3 31.29 3.04 -25.37
C GLN A 3 30.69 3.35 -23.98
N GLN A 4 30.39 4.61 -23.70
CA GLN A 4 29.78 5.04 -22.43
C GLN A 4 28.30 4.63 -22.37
N ILE A 5 27.61 4.73 -23.50
CA ILE A 5 26.21 4.29 -23.65
C ILE A 5 26.11 2.77 -23.49
N THR A 6 27.01 2.02 -24.12
CA THR A 6 27.09 0.56 -23.97
C THR A 6 27.37 0.14 -22.52
N ARG A 7 28.28 0.83 -21.81
CA ARG A 7 28.55 0.61 -20.37
C ARG A 7 27.35 0.95 -19.48
N LEU A 8 26.60 1.99 -19.82
CA LEU A 8 25.41 2.38 -19.06
C LEU A 8 24.23 1.41 -19.29
N ALA A 9 24.05 0.96 -20.55
CA ALA A 9 23.05 -0.03 -20.93
C ALA A 9 23.34 -1.39 -20.28
N SER A 10 24.60 -1.83 -20.26
CA SER A 10 24.98 -3.08 -19.60
C SER A 10 24.75 -3.04 -18.08
N ARG A 11 25.00 -1.90 -17.41
CA ARG A 11 24.66 -1.73 -15.98
C ARG A 11 23.16 -1.78 -15.69
N ARG A 12 22.30 -1.38 -16.64
CA ARG A 12 20.84 -1.45 -16.50
C ARG A 12 20.26 -2.83 -16.84
N ALA A 13 20.89 -3.56 -17.77
CA ALA A 13 20.45 -4.88 -18.20
C ALA A 13 20.57 -5.98 -17.11
N PHE A 14 21.37 -5.76 -16.06
CA PHE A 14 21.56 -6.70 -14.95
C PHE A 14 20.89 -6.25 -13.63
N SER A 15 19.98 -5.28 -13.67
CA SER A 15 19.07 -5.08 -12.53
C SER A 15 17.98 -6.16 -12.54
N SER A 16 18.38 -7.43 -12.59
CA SER A 16 17.57 -8.48 -12.02
C SER A 16 17.60 -8.23 -10.53
N THR A 17 16.61 -7.54 -9.99
CA THR A 17 16.35 -7.59 -8.55
C THR A 17 16.37 -9.07 -8.21
N VAL A 18 17.34 -9.50 -7.39
CA VAL A 18 17.36 -10.85 -6.83
C VAL A 18 16.02 -10.99 -6.12
N LYS A 19 15.01 -11.54 -6.80
CA LYS A 19 13.73 -11.88 -6.19
C LYS A 19 14.13 -12.92 -5.17
N ARG A 20 14.20 -12.50 -3.91
CA ARG A 20 14.49 -13.36 -2.78
C ARG A 20 13.48 -14.49 -2.86
N GLN A 21 13.91 -15.66 -3.33
CA GLN A 21 13.08 -16.86 -3.41
C GLN A 21 12.91 -17.37 -1.98
N VAL A 22 12.04 -16.70 -1.23
CA VAL A 22 11.62 -17.15 0.09
C VAL A 22 10.38 -18.00 -0.12
N HIS A 23 10.33 -19.18 0.51
CA HIS A 23 9.10 -19.95 0.57
C HIS A 23 8.10 -19.19 1.44
N PHE A 24 7.12 -18.56 0.79
CA PHE A 24 5.99 -17.94 1.46
C PHE A 24 5.03 -19.01 1.94
N LYS A 25 4.19 -18.64 2.91
CA LYS A 25 3.16 -19.54 3.41
C LYS A 25 2.12 -19.76 2.31
N GLU A 26 1.80 -21.02 2.07
CA GLU A 26 0.70 -21.41 1.18
C GLU A 26 -0.61 -21.49 1.98
N GLY A 27 -1.73 -21.08 1.37
CA GLY A 27 -3.05 -21.13 1.98
C GLY A 27 -4.05 -20.13 1.40
N ILE A 28 -5.34 -20.36 1.67
CA ILE A 28 -6.46 -19.59 1.08
C ILE A 28 -6.35 -18.07 1.31
N TYR A 29 -5.80 -17.67 2.45
CA TYR A 29 -5.68 -16.26 2.85
C TYR A 29 -4.23 -15.81 3.04
N SER A 30 -3.24 -16.63 2.68
CA SER A 30 -1.83 -16.29 2.86
C SER A 30 -1.32 -15.27 1.83
N ASN A 31 -2.06 -15.10 0.74
CA ASN A 31 -1.83 -14.12 -0.32
C ASN A 31 -2.35 -12.72 0.02
N LEU A 32 -3.12 -12.57 1.10
CA LEU A 32 -3.71 -11.29 1.47
C LEU A 32 -2.87 -10.58 2.52
N PRO A 33 -2.68 -9.24 2.40
CA PRO A 33 -1.92 -8.46 3.36
C PRO A 33 -2.68 -8.20 4.68
N VAL A 34 -3.79 -8.90 4.90
CA VAL A 34 -4.65 -8.75 6.08
C VAL A 34 -5.00 -10.12 6.65
N LYS A 35 -4.94 -10.23 7.98
CA LYS A 35 -5.39 -11.42 8.69
C LYS A 35 -6.93 -11.44 8.70
N ILE A 36 -7.56 -12.50 8.21
CA ILE A 36 -9.03 -12.61 8.22
C ILE A 36 -9.50 -13.49 9.39
N HIS A 37 -8.85 -14.64 9.59
CA HIS A 37 -9.23 -15.63 10.60
C HIS A 37 -8.39 -15.53 11.87
N ASN A 38 -8.88 -16.14 12.98
CA ASN A 38 -8.20 -16.20 14.27
C ASN A 38 -7.74 -14.82 14.78
N ARG A 39 -8.69 -13.88 14.87
CA ARG A 39 -8.48 -12.53 15.40
C ARG A 39 -9.33 -12.35 16.66
N LYS A 40 -8.81 -11.56 17.60
CA LYS A 40 -9.55 -11.15 18.80
C LYS A 40 -10.73 -10.23 18.48
N ILE A 41 -10.61 -9.41 17.44
CA ILE A 41 -11.64 -8.50 16.95
C ILE A 41 -12.16 -9.03 15.61
N PRO A 42 -13.49 -9.06 15.37
CA PRO A 42 -14.04 -9.50 14.09
C PRO A 42 -13.47 -8.71 12.90
N TYR A 43 -13.16 -9.42 11.81
CA TYR A 43 -12.56 -8.80 10.62
C TYR A 43 -13.43 -7.68 10.03
N ALA A 44 -14.76 -7.79 10.15
CA ALA A 44 -15.71 -6.77 9.71
C ALA A 44 -15.36 -5.37 10.24
N PHE A 45 -15.00 -5.24 11.52
CA PHE A 45 -14.59 -3.95 12.08
C PHE A 45 -13.39 -3.38 11.33
N ILE A 46 -12.36 -4.18 11.08
CA ILE A 46 -11.15 -3.71 10.39
C ILE A 46 -11.45 -3.35 8.93
N HIS A 47 -12.27 -4.16 8.26
CA HIS A 47 -12.67 -3.93 6.88
C HIS A 47 -13.48 -2.62 6.74
N PHE A 48 -14.53 -2.46 7.55
CA PHE A 48 -15.37 -1.25 7.49
C PHE A 48 -14.66 -0.02 8.03
N SER A 49 -13.81 -0.12 9.06
CA SER A 49 -13.01 1.01 9.54
C SER A 49 -12.05 1.51 8.46
N PHE A 50 -11.40 0.62 7.70
CA PHE A 50 -10.52 1.02 6.61
C PHE A 50 -11.26 1.85 5.56
N PHE A 51 -12.43 1.38 5.11
CA PHE A 51 -13.23 2.12 4.14
C PHE A 51 -13.89 3.37 4.72
N ALA A 52 -14.34 3.34 5.98
CA ALA A 52 -14.92 4.49 6.65
C ALA A 52 -13.91 5.64 6.77
N VAL A 53 -12.66 5.36 7.10
CA VAL A 53 -11.60 6.38 7.16
C VAL A 53 -11.35 6.99 5.78
N GLY A 54 -11.21 6.15 4.74
CA GLY A 54 -11.05 6.63 3.37
C GLY A 54 -12.25 7.47 2.90
N PHE A 55 -13.46 7.03 3.23
CA PHE A 55 -14.70 7.73 2.90
C PHE A 55 -14.83 9.06 3.64
N LEU A 56 -14.45 9.12 4.92
CA LEU A 56 -14.54 10.34 5.74
C LEU A 56 -13.44 11.37 5.41
N PHE A 57 -12.39 10.97 4.70
CA PHE A 57 -11.25 11.84 4.42
C PHE A 57 -11.63 13.17 3.73
N PRO A 58 -12.46 13.20 2.65
CA PRO A 58 -12.86 14.46 2.02
C PRO A 58 -13.73 15.32 2.94
N PHE A 59 -14.62 14.71 3.74
CA PHE A 59 -15.49 15.44 4.66
C PHE A 59 -14.68 16.09 5.79
N PHE A 60 -13.71 15.37 6.34
CA PHE A 60 -12.80 15.92 7.33
C PHE A 60 -11.95 17.06 6.75
N SER A 61 -11.45 16.90 5.52
CA SER A 61 -10.72 17.97 4.83
C SER A 61 -11.58 19.22 4.63
N ALA A 62 -12.82 19.05 4.16
CA ALA A 62 -13.78 20.13 3.98
C ALA A 62 -14.11 20.81 5.32
N TYR A 63 -14.36 20.04 6.38
CA TYR A 63 -14.58 20.56 7.72
C TYR A 63 -13.43 21.45 8.18
N VAL A 64 -12.18 20.98 8.06
CA VAL A 64 -11.00 21.78 8.43
C VAL A 64 -10.91 23.07 7.60
N GLN A 65 -11.18 23.03 6.30
CA GLN A 65 -11.15 24.24 5.46
C GLN A 65 -12.28 25.21 5.77
N LEU A 66 -13.49 24.72 6.07
CA LEU A 66 -14.62 25.55 6.48
C LEU A 66 -14.35 26.25 7.81
N ARG A 67 -13.77 25.53 8.79
CA ARG A 67 -13.36 26.12 10.07
C ARG A 67 -12.27 27.19 9.87
N LYS A 68 -11.32 26.96 8.97
CA LYS A 68 -10.32 27.98 8.59
C LYS A 68 -10.94 29.18 7.86
N ALA A 69 -12.01 28.98 7.11
CA ALA A 69 -12.75 30.04 6.43
C ALA A 69 -13.65 30.86 7.37
N GLY A 70 -13.69 30.52 8.67
CA GLY A 70 -14.53 31.20 9.66
C GLY A 70 -16.00 30.80 9.61
N VAL A 71 -16.33 29.73 8.89
CA VAL A 71 -17.65 29.11 8.96
C VAL A 71 -17.73 28.34 10.27
N ASN A 72 -18.42 28.92 11.24
CA ASN A 72 -18.55 28.39 12.60
C ASN A 72 -19.73 27.45 12.75
#